data_AF-A0A3N7BZL7-F1
#
_entry.id   AF-A0A3N7BZL7-F1
#
_cell.length_a   1.000
_cell.length_b   1.000
_cell.length_c   1.000
_cell.angle_alpha   90.00
_cell.angle_beta   90.00
_cell.angle_gamma   90.00
#
_symmetry.space_group_name_H-M   'P 1'
#
loop_
_entity.id
_entity.type
_entity.pdbx_description
1 polymer ?
#
loop_
_entity_poly.entity_id
_entity_poly.type
_entity_poly.pdbx_seq_one_letter_code
_entity_poly.pdbx_strand_id
1 'polypeptide(L)'
;MMEYLQWLIFIVLNVFIDNKIRAQNLRKYVGLSLLATGLACAIWLPYWAHEAQLPSVPIGAILLGSGLFLDRHRYNRTQSAHPLLVAPTLNLAADFPDDPLMLHLLQLIHEDVGLPKHQAINLNTSINHDLGCSSSEARRLMAALKQDFGLKLGDYKSNRYFKRRGFDVYLRYVERGCEGKTPLTINMLYQAIKAKRWDSETLEAIGYPSS
;
A
#
# COMPACT_ATOMS: atom_id res chain seq x y z
N MET A 1 -36.68 9.93 -8.51
CA MET A 1 -36.39 8.84 -9.47
C MET A 1 -35.19 9.16 -10.37
N MET A 2 -35.06 10.40 -10.88
CA MET A 2 -33.95 10.83 -11.75
C MET A 2 -32.56 10.78 -11.08
N GLU A 3 -32.42 11.12 -9.80
CA GLU A 3 -31.10 11.10 -9.13
C GLU A 3 -30.51 9.69 -8.99
N TYR A 4 -31.34 8.68 -8.70
CA TYR A 4 -30.87 7.29 -8.61
C TYR A 4 -30.37 6.78 -9.96
N LEU A 5 -31.06 7.15 -11.05
CA LEU A 5 -30.66 6.80 -12.40
C LEU A 5 -29.30 7.43 -12.76
N GLN A 6 -29.07 8.66 -12.32
CA GLN A 6 -27.82 9.40 -12.52
C GLN A 6 -26.65 8.75 -11.75
N TRP A 7 -26.86 8.37 -10.49
CA TRP A 7 -25.87 7.61 -9.73
C TRP A 7 -25.54 6.26 -10.37
N LEU A 8 -26.55 5.57 -10.92
CA LEU A 8 -26.37 4.29 -11.62
C LEU A 8 -25.52 4.48 -12.89
N ILE A 9 -25.75 5.55 -13.65
CA ILE A 9 -24.95 5.92 -14.82
C ILE A 9 -23.50 6.19 -14.41
N PHE A 10 -23.26 6.94 -13.34
CA PHE A 10 -21.90 7.20 -12.85
C PHE A 10 -21.17 5.93 -12.40
N ILE A 11 -21.86 5.00 -11.75
CA ILE A 11 -21.29 3.71 -11.35
C ILE A 11 -20.91 2.89 -12.59
N VAL A 12 -21.79 2.78 -13.59
CA VAL A 12 -21.51 2.06 -14.84
C VAL A 12 -20.35 2.70 -15.60
N LEU A 13 -20.32 4.04 -15.68
CA LEU A 13 -19.24 4.78 -16.31
C LEU A 13 -17.91 4.55 -15.58
N ASN A 14 -17.93 4.48 -14.24
CA ASN A 14 -16.75 4.17 -13.43
C ASN A 14 -16.17 2.81 -13.80
N VAL A 15 -17.02 1.78 -13.78
CA VAL A 15 -16.63 0.40 -14.09
C VAL A 15 -16.09 0.28 -15.51
N PHE A 16 -16.72 0.98 -16.47
CA PHE A 16 -16.28 0.97 -17.86
C PHE A 16 -14.92 1.67 -18.05
N ILE A 17 -14.73 2.83 -17.41
CA ILE A 17 -13.47 3.57 -17.41
C ILE A 17 -12.37 2.74 -16.74
N ASP A 18 -12.67 2.08 -15.62
CA ASP A 18 -11.74 1.24 -14.89
C ASP A 18 -11.28 0.03 -15.73
N ASN A 19 -12.20 -0.56 -16.49
CA ASN A 19 -11.88 -1.69 -17.36
C ASN A 19 -11.10 -1.28 -18.62
N LYS A 20 -11.31 -0.05 -19.12
CA LYS A 20 -10.70 0.45 -20.36
C LYS A 20 -9.35 1.16 -20.15
N ILE A 21 -9.17 1.87 -19.03
CA ILE A 21 -7.95 2.64 -18.75
C ILE A 21 -6.95 1.77 -17.99
N ARG A 22 -6.15 1.02 -18.75
CA ARG A 22 -5.05 0.18 -18.23
C ARG A 22 -3.73 0.95 -18.02
N ALA A 23 -3.56 2.09 -18.68
CA ALA A 23 -2.32 2.87 -18.66
C ALA A 23 -2.22 3.79 -17.43
N GLN A 24 -1.16 3.61 -16.64
CA GLN A 24 -0.95 4.24 -15.33
C GLN A 24 -0.91 5.78 -15.38
N ASN A 25 -0.21 6.34 -16.39
CA ASN A 25 -0.12 7.80 -16.55
C ASN A 25 -1.47 8.39 -16.95
N LEU A 26 -2.20 7.72 -17.85
CA LEU A 26 -3.49 8.19 -18.34
C LEU A 26 -4.52 8.24 -17.20
N ARG A 27 -4.53 7.23 -16.33
CA ARG A 27 -5.42 7.19 -15.15
C ARG A 27 -5.16 8.34 -14.18
N LYS A 28 -3.88 8.70 -13.96
CA LYS A 28 -3.49 9.84 -13.12
C LYS A 28 -4.02 11.16 -13.66
N TYR A 29 -3.82 11.43 -14.95
CA TYR A 29 -4.28 12.68 -15.56
C TYR A 29 -5.81 12.74 -15.64
N VAL A 30 -6.47 11.62 -15.94
CA VAL A 30 -7.93 11.55 -15.99
C VAL A 30 -8.55 11.76 -14.60
N GLY A 31 -8.05 11.11 -13.56
CA GLY A 31 -8.53 11.31 -12.18
C GLY A 31 -8.31 12.74 -11.69
N LEU A 32 -7.16 13.33 -11.99
CA LEU A 32 -6.80 14.69 -11.58
C LEU A 32 -7.58 15.75 -12.36
N SER A 33 -7.84 15.50 -13.66
CA SER A 33 -8.74 16.32 -14.49
C SER A 33 -10.16 16.27 -13.96
N LEU A 34 -10.70 15.09 -13.64
CA LEU A 34 -12.06 14.94 -13.09
C LEU A 34 -12.23 15.65 -11.74
N LEU A 35 -11.23 15.56 -10.86
CA LEU A 35 -11.23 16.29 -9.59
C LEU A 35 -11.22 17.81 -9.80
N ALA A 36 -10.35 18.31 -10.68
CA ALA A 36 -10.25 19.74 -10.97
C ALA A 36 -11.53 20.28 -11.63
N THR A 37 -12.09 19.55 -12.60
CA THR A 37 -13.34 19.91 -13.27
C THR A 37 -14.53 19.86 -12.32
N GLY A 38 -14.62 18.82 -11.47
CA GLY A 38 -15.68 18.70 -10.47
C GLY A 38 -15.68 19.85 -9.45
N LEU A 39 -14.49 20.25 -8.97
CA LEU A 39 -14.32 21.41 -8.08
C LEU A 39 -14.64 22.74 -8.77
N ALA A 40 -14.18 22.94 -10.01
CA ALA A 40 -14.47 24.15 -10.77
C ALA A 40 -15.98 24.30 -11.02
N CYS A 41 -16.67 23.22 -11.40
CA CYS A 41 -18.13 23.22 -11.57
C CYS A 41 -18.87 23.52 -10.27
N ALA A 42 -18.41 22.98 -9.13
CA ALA A 42 -19.02 23.24 -7.82
C ALA A 42 -18.89 24.70 -7.38
N ILE A 43 -17.78 25.36 -7.72
CA ILE A 43 -17.48 26.74 -7.28
C ILE A 43 -18.10 27.79 -8.23
N TRP A 44 -18.06 27.57 -9.54
CA TRP A 44 -18.45 28.58 -10.54
C TRP A 44 -19.88 28.46 -11.07
N LEU A 45 -20.50 27.28 -10.99
CA LEU A 45 -21.79 27.03 -11.63
C LEU A 45 -22.89 26.51 -10.68
N PRO A 46 -23.04 27.02 -9.44
CA PRO A 46 -24.14 26.60 -8.57
C PRO A 46 -25.51 26.99 -9.17
N TYR A 47 -25.57 28.10 -9.92
CA TYR A 47 -26.79 28.60 -10.56
C TYR A 47 -27.29 27.67 -11.68
N TRP A 48 -26.37 27.16 -12.52
CA TRP A 48 -26.72 26.24 -13.62
C TRP A 48 -27.07 24.84 -13.12
N ALA A 49 -26.44 24.37 -12.04
CA ALA A 49 -26.77 23.08 -11.44
C ALA A 49 -28.19 23.06 -10.86
N HIS A 50 -28.65 24.20 -10.35
CA HIS A 50 -30.02 24.39 -9.85
C HIS A 50 -31.04 24.45 -11.00
N GLU A 51 -30.73 25.16 -12.09
CA GLU A 51 -31.59 25.27 -13.29
C GLU A 51 -31.74 23.92 -14.03
N ALA A 52 -30.68 23.11 -14.06
CA ALA A 52 -30.67 21.80 -14.73
C ALA A 52 -31.28 20.65 -13.90
N GLN A 53 -31.75 20.90 -12.67
CA GLN A 53 -32.24 19.88 -11.71
C GLN A 53 -31.25 18.73 -11.44
N LEU A 54 -29.94 18.97 -11.58
CA LEU A 54 -28.89 17.95 -11.46
C LEU A 54 -27.81 18.36 -10.42
N PRO A 55 -28.18 18.56 -9.15
CA PRO A 55 -27.28 19.08 -8.11
C PRO A 55 -26.13 18.12 -7.75
N SER A 56 -26.27 16.83 -8.07
CA SER A 56 -25.33 15.76 -7.69
C SER A 56 -24.17 15.53 -8.68
N VAL A 57 -24.20 16.13 -9.88
CA VAL A 57 -23.14 15.99 -10.91
C VAL A 57 -21.74 16.35 -10.39
N PRO A 58 -21.52 17.51 -9.74
CA PRO A 58 -20.18 17.87 -9.27
C PRO A 58 -19.68 16.92 -8.16
N ILE A 59 -20.58 16.47 -7.28
CA ILE A 59 -20.26 15.52 -6.21
C ILE A 59 -19.87 14.15 -6.80
N GLY A 60 -20.63 13.67 -7.79
CA GLY A 60 -20.34 12.43 -8.50
C GLY A 60 -18.98 12.47 -9.20
N ALA A 61 -18.64 13.57 -9.88
CA ALA A 61 -17.35 13.75 -10.55
C ALA A 61 -16.17 13.75 -9.56
N ILE A 62 -16.32 14.39 -8.40
CA ILE A 62 -15.30 14.40 -7.34
C ILE A 62 -15.09 12.99 -6.75
N LEU A 63 -16.18 12.25 -6.50
CA LEU A 63 -16.09 10.88 -5.98
C LEU A 63 -15.50 9.91 -7.00
N LEU A 64 -15.87 10.03 -8.27
CA LEU A 64 -15.26 9.30 -9.38
C LEU A 64 -13.76 9.58 -9.52
N GLY A 65 -13.39 10.86 -9.54
CA GLY A 65 -12.00 11.29 -9.65
C GLY A 65 -11.15 10.84 -8.46
N SER A 66 -11.69 10.91 -7.24
CA SER A 66 -11.00 10.45 -6.03
C SER A 66 -10.82 8.94 -6.00
N GLY A 67 -11.81 8.15 -6.41
CA GLY A 67 -11.69 6.70 -6.58
C GLY A 67 -10.55 6.34 -7.55
N LEU A 68 -10.56 6.91 -8.75
CA LEU A 68 -9.52 6.64 -9.77
C LEU A 68 -8.12 7.11 -9.34
N PHE A 69 -8.02 8.17 -8.54
CA PHE A 69 -6.75 8.69 -8.04
C PHE A 69 -6.21 7.91 -6.83
N LEU A 70 -7.09 7.46 -5.92
CA LEU A 70 -6.73 6.77 -4.68
C LEU A 70 -6.59 5.25 -4.83
N ASP A 71 -7.34 4.58 -5.72
CA ASP A 71 -7.22 3.13 -5.98
C ASP A 71 -5.91 2.73 -6.70
N ARG A 72 -5.01 3.69 -6.94
CA ARG A 72 -3.66 3.49 -7.49
C ARG A 72 -2.90 2.33 -6.85
N HIS A 73 -3.02 2.14 -5.53
CA HIS A 73 -2.31 1.08 -4.82
C HIS A 73 -2.97 -0.30 -4.95
N ARG A 74 -4.28 -0.36 -5.18
CA ARG A 74 -5.05 -1.61 -5.26
C ARG A 74 -4.83 -2.33 -6.58
N TYR A 75 -4.81 -1.58 -7.69
CA TYR A 75 -4.66 -2.13 -9.03
C TYR A 75 -3.24 -2.69 -9.30
N ASN A 76 -2.21 -2.05 -8.73
CA ASN A 76 -0.82 -2.46 -8.91
C ASN A 76 -0.54 -3.88 -8.41
N ARG A 77 -1.26 -4.34 -7.37
CA ARG A 77 -1.10 -5.70 -6.82
C ARG A 77 -1.92 -6.76 -7.53
N THR A 78 -3.12 -6.43 -8.00
CA THR A 78 -3.90 -7.37 -8.81
C THR A 78 -3.23 -7.67 -10.15
N GLN A 79 -2.35 -6.79 -10.64
CA GLN A 79 -1.62 -6.96 -11.89
C GLN A 79 -0.21 -7.56 -11.71
N SER A 80 0.28 -7.77 -10.48
CA SER A 80 1.47 -8.58 -10.23
C SER A 80 1.14 -10.07 -10.36
N ALA A 81 0.72 -10.48 -11.56
CA ALA A 81 0.99 -11.82 -12.02
C ALA A 81 2.51 -11.91 -12.16
N HIS A 82 3.19 -12.28 -11.08
CA HIS A 82 4.63 -12.08 -10.93
C HIS A 82 5.41 -13.34 -10.55
N PRO A 83 6.72 -13.36 -10.88
CA PRO A 83 7.50 -14.55 -11.21
C PRO A 83 7.91 -15.45 -10.03
N LEU A 84 7.47 -15.16 -8.80
CA LEU A 84 7.81 -15.99 -7.64
C LEU A 84 7.11 -17.35 -7.67
N LEU A 85 6.00 -17.47 -8.42
CA LEU A 85 5.40 -18.77 -8.78
C LEU A 85 6.11 -19.45 -9.98
N VAL A 86 6.98 -18.74 -10.70
CA VAL A 86 7.70 -19.21 -11.91
C VAL A 86 9.18 -19.53 -11.59
N ALA A 87 9.50 -19.77 -10.31
CA ALA A 87 10.81 -20.03 -9.71
C ALA A 87 11.57 -18.75 -9.30
N PRO A 88 11.89 -18.58 -7.99
CA PRO A 88 12.78 -17.53 -7.55
C PRO A 88 14.23 -18.01 -7.62
N THR A 89 15.12 -17.19 -8.17
CA THR A 89 16.53 -17.16 -7.75
C THR A 89 16.66 -16.43 -6.41
N LEU A 90 15.87 -16.82 -5.40
CA LEU A 90 16.06 -16.36 -4.02
C LEU A 90 16.83 -17.45 -3.27
N ASN A 91 17.92 -17.05 -2.61
CA ASN A 91 18.59 -17.90 -1.64
C ASN A 91 17.82 -17.81 -0.31
N LEU A 92 16.75 -18.59 -0.16
CA LEU A 92 16.06 -18.73 1.12
C LEU A 92 16.85 -19.69 2.01
N ALA A 93 16.94 -19.38 3.30
CA ALA A 93 17.48 -20.32 4.28
C ALA A 93 16.55 -21.55 4.42
N ALA A 94 17.13 -22.69 4.81
CA ALA A 94 16.42 -23.97 4.88
C ALA A 94 15.33 -24.03 5.98
N ASP A 95 15.27 -23.03 6.84
CA ASP A 95 14.33 -22.89 7.96
C ASP A 95 13.04 -22.14 7.58
N PHE A 96 12.88 -21.73 6.31
CA PHE A 96 11.66 -21.09 5.87
C PHE A 96 10.48 -22.08 5.86
N PRO A 97 9.32 -21.70 6.43
CA PRO A 97 8.12 -22.49 6.30
C PRO A 97 7.61 -22.46 4.86
N ASP A 98 7.38 -23.65 4.29
CA ASP A 98 6.82 -23.85 2.94
C ASP A 98 5.29 -23.69 2.92
N ASP A 99 4.76 -22.62 3.51
CA ASP A 99 3.33 -22.33 3.51
C ASP A 99 2.94 -21.20 2.52
N PRO A 100 1.72 -21.24 1.94
CA PRO A 100 1.27 -20.20 1.02
C PRO A 100 1.30 -18.79 1.61
N LEU A 101 1.16 -18.67 2.93
CA LEU A 101 1.22 -17.40 3.65
C LEU A 101 2.62 -16.79 3.62
N MET A 102 3.67 -17.59 3.89
CA MET A 102 5.05 -17.11 3.82
C MET A 102 5.43 -16.69 2.40
N LEU A 103 5.05 -17.48 1.39
CA LEU A 103 5.31 -17.14 -0.01
C LEU A 103 4.65 -15.81 -0.40
N HIS A 104 3.40 -15.59 0.02
CA HIS A 104 2.71 -14.34 -0.24
C HIS A 104 3.33 -13.15 0.52
N LEU A 105 3.79 -13.37 1.75
CA LEU A 105 4.52 -12.36 2.52
C LEU A 105 5.83 -11.97 1.85
N LEU A 106 6.62 -12.95 1.43
CA LEU A 106 7.89 -12.71 0.73
C LEU A 106 7.67 -11.97 -0.60
N GLN A 107 6.62 -12.32 -1.32
CA GLN A 107 6.21 -11.56 -2.51
C GLN A 107 5.94 -10.11 -2.19
N LEU A 108 5.16 -9.85 -1.14
CA LEU A 108 4.81 -8.49 -0.72
C LEU A 108 6.04 -7.67 -0.32
N ILE A 109 6.98 -8.29 0.41
CA ILE A 109 8.24 -7.66 0.81
C ILE A 109 9.09 -7.37 -0.43
N HIS A 110 9.16 -8.29 -1.39
CA HIS A 110 9.88 -8.09 -2.64
C HIS A 110 9.31 -6.92 -3.46
N GLU A 111 7.99 -6.78 -3.52
CA GLU A 111 7.32 -5.72 -4.26
C GLU A 111 7.50 -4.33 -3.60
N ASP A 112 7.34 -4.24 -2.26
CA ASP A 112 7.31 -2.95 -1.56
C ASP A 112 8.67 -2.47 -1.06
N VAL A 113 9.60 -3.38 -0.73
CA VAL A 113 10.92 -3.09 -0.15
C VAL A 113 12.06 -3.51 -1.09
N GLY A 114 11.90 -4.67 -1.76
CA GLY A 114 12.94 -5.28 -2.57
C GLY A 114 13.77 -6.29 -1.77
N LEU A 115 13.84 -7.51 -2.27
CA LEU A 115 14.67 -8.57 -1.67
C LEU A 115 16.01 -8.70 -2.42
N PRO A 116 17.14 -8.85 -1.71
CA PRO A 116 18.45 -9.04 -2.33
C PRO A 116 18.48 -10.38 -3.07
N LYS A 117 18.96 -10.36 -4.33
CA LYS A 117 19.03 -11.57 -5.18
C LYS A 117 20.20 -12.51 -4.84
N HIS A 118 21.23 -12.00 -4.18
CA HIS A 118 22.49 -12.71 -3.95
C HIS A 118 22.76 -13.03 -2.48
N GLN A 119 21.91 -12.56 -1.57
CA GLN A 119 22.07 -12.77 -0.13
C GLN A 119 21.09 -13.83 0.36
N ALA A 120 21.56 -14.70 1.27
CA ALA A 120 20.69 -15.63 1.96
C ALA A 120 19.72 -14.85 2.86
N ILE A 121 18.43 -14.98 2.62
CA ILE A 121 17.38 -14.40 3.47
C ILE A 121 17.02 -15.44 4.52
N ASN A 122 16.94 -15.02 5.78
CA ASN A 122 16.52 -15.82 6.94
C ASN A 122 15.23 -15.20 7.54
N LEU A 123 14.47 -15.95 8.34
CA LEU A 123 13.37 -15.43 9.17
C LEU A 123 13.80 -14.29 10.09
N ASN A 124 15.04 -14.30 10.56
CA ASN A 124 15.62 -13.26 11.41
C ASN A 124 16.12 -12.05 10.62
N THR A 125 16.07 -12.09 9.27
CA THR A 125 16.44 -10.94 8.44
C THR A 125 15.56 -9.75 8.79
N SER A 126 16.23 -8.66 9.12
CA SER A 126 15.65 -7.41 9.57
C SER A 126 15.28 -6.53 8.37
N ILE A 127 14.00 -6.18 8.27
CA ILE A 127 13.47 -5.38 7.16
C ILE A 127 14.00 -3.95 7.21
N ASN A 128 14.13 -3.38 8.40
CA ASN A 128 14.60 -2.01 8.58
C ASN A 128 16.14 -1.88 8.53
N HIS A 129 16.89 -2.91 8.96
CA HIS A 129 18.35 -2.87 8.98
C HIS A 129 18.97 -3.55 7.78
N ASP A 130 18.63 -4.82 7.51
CA ASP A 130 19.29 -5.63 6.48
C ASP A 130 18.77 -5.31 5.08
N LEU A 131 17.45 -5.12 4.94
CA LEU A 131 16.83 -4.71 3.67
C LEU A 131 16.86 -3.19 3.45
N GLY A 132 17.24 -2.43 4.47
CA GLY A 132 17.32 -0.96 4.38
C GLY A 132 15.98 -0.27 4.11
N CYS A 133 14.85 -0.88 4.52
CA CYS A 133 13.51 -0.37 4.25
C CYS A 133 13.31 1.06 4.77
N SER A 134 12.93 1.95 3.88
CA SER A 134 12.65 3.36 4.18
C SER A 134 11.33 3.52 4.96
N SER A 135 11.15 4.65 5.65
CA SER A 135 9.91 4.91 6.39
C SER A 135 8.70 5.04 5.44
N SER A 136 8.96 5.36 4.17
CA SER A 136 7.95 5.44 3.13
C SER A 136 7.52 4.07 2.61
N GLU A 137 8.47 3.16 2.41
CA GLU A 137 8.27 1.77 2.01
C GLU A 137 7.56 1.00 3.12
N ALA A 138 8.03 1.15 4.36
CA ALA A 138 7.43 0.53 5.54
C ALA A 138 5.94 0.87 5.67
N ARG A 139 5.55 2.11 5.39
CA ARG A 139 4.14 2.52 5.43
C ARG A 139 3.30 1.83 4.36
N ARG A 140 3.86 1.65 3.16
CA ARG A 140 3.19 0.92 2.08
C ARG A 140 3.07 -0.55 2.44
N LEU A 141 4.14 -1.18 2.92
CA LEU A 141 4.16 -2.56 3.39
C LEU A 141 3.18 -2.80 4.54
N MET A 142 3.09 -1.91 5.54
CA MET A 142 2.11 -2.12 6.63
C MET A 142 0.67 -1.93 6.17
N ALA A 143 0.41 -0.97 5.27
CA ALA A 143 -0.91 -0.82 4.65
C ALA A 143 -1.28 -2.06 3.83
N ALA A 144 -0.29 -2.65 3.19
CA ALA A 144 -0.40 -3.88 2.44
C ALA A 144 -0.86 -5.05 3.29
N LEU A 145 -0.15 -5.29 4.39
CA LEU A 145 -0.41 -6.38 5.30
C LEU A 145 -1.82 -6.29 5.89
N LYS A 146 -2.25 -5.06 6.20
CA LYS A 146 -3.61 -4.81 6.66
C LYS A 146 -4.65 -5.17 5.61
N GLN A 147 -4.38 -4.85 4.34
CA GLN A 147 -5.33 -5.07 3.26
C GLN A 147 -5.37 -6.53 2.80
N ASP A 148 -4.21 -7.13 2.51
CA ASP A 148 -4.11 -8.42 1.82
C ASP A 148 -4.25 -9.59 2.81
N PHE A 149 -3.78 -9.42 4.04
CA PHE A 149 -3.87 -10.45 5.10
C PHE A 149 -4.91 -10.15 6.18
N GLY A 150 -5.54 -8.98 6.14
CA GLY A 150 -6.48 -8.55 7.18
C GLY A 150 -5.81 -8.26 8.53
N LEU A 151 -4.51 -7.92 8.54
CA LEU A 151 -3.74 -7.66 9.75
C LEU A 151 -4.30 -6.47 10.54
N LYS A 152 -4.68 -6.68 11.80
CA LYS A 152 -5.03 -5.60 12.72
C LYS A 152 -3.79 -5.02 13.36
N LEU A 153 -3.50 -3.74 13.09
CA LEU A 153 -2.28 -3.08 13.57
C LEU A 153 -2.21 -2.88 15.09
N GLY A 154 -3.27 -3.09 15.86
CA GLY A 154 -3.20 -3.15 17.34
C GLY A 154 -2.42 -1.98 17.97
N ASP A 155 -1.32 -2.32 18.63
CA ASP A 155 -0.39 -1.41 19.32
C ASP A 155 0.82 -0.98 18.45
N TYR A 156 0.83 -1.31 17.15
CA TYR A 156 1.93 -1.01 16.23
C TYR A 156 2.28 0.48 16.21
N LYS A 157 3.55 0.78 16.50
CA LYS A 157 4.11 2.13 16.42
C LYS A 157 5.25 2.18 15.41
N SER A 158 5.01 2.85 14.28
CA SER A 158 6.02 2.97 13.21
C SER A 158 7.35 3.59 13.68
N ASN A 159 7.34 4.48 14.67
CA ASN A 159 8.55 5.11 15.21
C ASN A 159 9.42 4.17 16.07
N ARG A 160 8.91 2.99 16.44
CA ARG A 160 9.62 1.95 17.20
C ARG A 160 10.63 1.25 16.31
N TYR A 161 10.21 0.90 15.09
CA TYR A 161 11.02 0.16 14.12
C TYR A 161 11.70 1.07 13.08
N PHE A 162 11.05 2.17 12.69
CA PHE A 162 11.55 3.05 11.63
C PHE A 162 11.89 4.42 12.18
N LYS A 163 12.96 5.03 11.65
CA LYS A 163 13.27 6.43 11.96
C LYS A 163 12.18 7.34 11.38
N ARG A 164 11.80 8.37 12.15
CA ARG A 164 10.88 9.40 11.68
C ARG A 164 11.63 10.22 10.63
N ARG A 165 10.99 10.46 9.47
CA ARG A 165 11.52 11.32 8.39
C ARG A 165 12.21 12.55 8.97
N GLY A 166 13.53 12.61 8.82
CA GLY A 166 14.35 13.76 9.14
C GLY A 166 14.98 14.29 7.86
N PHE A 167 14.99 15.61 7.70
CA PHE A 167 15.81 16.25 6.68
C PHE A 167 17.20 16.48 7.30
N ASP A 168 18.26 16.16 6.56
CA ASP A 168 19.59 16.63 6.93
C ASP A 168 19.67 18.17 6.84
N VAL A 169 20.69 18.79 7.44
CA VAL A 169 20.99 20.24 7.40
C VAL A 169 21.00 20.78 5.96
N TYR A 170 21.30 19.92 4.99
CA TYR A 170 21.31 20.22 3.56
C TYR A 170 20.02 19.86 2.81
N LEU A 171 18.91 19.56 3.51
CA LEU A 171 17.65 19.06 2.95
C LEU A 171 17.81 17.80 2.08
N ARG A 172 18.94 17.09 2.21
CA ARG A 172 19.19 15.84 1.49
C ARG A 172 18.48 14.69 2.19
N TYR A 173 17.96 13.78 1.37
CA TYR A 173 17.26 12.59 1.83
C TYR A 173 18.26 11.61 2.45
N VAL A 174 18.19 11.39 3.76
CA VAL A 174 19.01 10.39 4.46
C VAL A 174 18.07 9.31 5.01
N GLU A 175 17.67 8.38 4.16
CA GLU A 175 17.09 7.12 4.65
C GLU A 175 17.83 5.95 3.99
N ARG A 176 19.01 5.62 4.53
CA ARG A 176 19.56 4.27 4.52
C ARG A 176 20.12 3.98 5.91
N GLY A 177 19.59 2.97 6.59
CA GLY A 177 20.02 2.55 7.92
C GLY A 177 19.14 3.08 9.06
N CYS A 178 18.42 2.17 9.71
CA CYS A 178 17.68 2.43 10.94
C CYS A 178 18.54 2.23 12.20
N GLU A 179 19.85 2.52 12.15
CA GLU A 179 20.76 2.34 13.30
C GLU A 179 20.18 2.95 14.59
N GLY A 180 20.07 2.15 15.65
CA GLY A 180 19.49 2.52 16.94
C GLY A 180 17.97 2.30 17.09
N LYS A 181 17.29 1.73 16.10
CA LYS A 181 15.89 1.28 16.21
C LYS A 181 15.78 -0.22 16.45
N THR A 182 14.68 -0.64 17.09
CA THR A 182 14.36 -2.06 17.25
C THR A 182 14.28 -2.69 15.86
N PRO A 183 14.93 -3.84 15.61
CA PRO A 183 14.82 -4.50 14.32
C PRO A 183 13.36 -4.89 14.05
N LEU A 184 13.00 -5.11 12.79
CA LEU A 184 11.70 -5.66 12.42
C LEU A 184 11.95 -6.87 11.52
N THR A 185 11.86 -8.07 12.07
CA THR A 185 12.23 -9.29 11.33
C THR A 185 11.08 -9.81 10.48
N ILE A 186 11.41 -10.60 9.45
CA ILE A 186 10.42 -11.32 8.64
C ILE A 186 9.58 -12.25 9.52
N ASN A 187 10.19 -12.89 10.52
CA ASN A 187 9.49 -13.75 11.49
C ASN A 187 8.39 -12.99 12.24
N MET A 188 8.68 -11.76 12.70
CA MET A 188 7.67 -10.93 13.37
C MET A 188 6.46 -10.65 12.46
N LEU A 189 6.70 -10.32 11.18
CA LEU A 189 5.60 -10.12 10.24
C LEU A 189 4.79 -11.39 10.01
N TYR A 190 5.48 -12.52 9.83
CA TYR A 190 4.82 -13.81 9.61
C TYR A 190 3.93 -14.21 10.78
N GLN A 191 4.42 -14.07 12.02
CA GLN A 191 3.64 -14.38 13.21
C GLN A 191 2.47 -13.41 13.40
N ALA A 192 2.67 -12.12 13.13
CA ALA A 192 1.60 -11.13 13.19
C ALA A 192 0.46 -11.46 12.21
N ILE A 193 0.80 -11.91 10.99
CA ILE A 193 -0.16 -12.35 9.97
C ILE A 193 -0.91 -13.59 10.44
N LYS A 194 -0.22 -14.60 10.97
CA LYS A 194 -0.86 -15.81 11.50
C LYS A 194 -1.84 -15.49 12.63
N ALA A 195 -1.45 -14.61 13.54
CA ALA A 195 -2.31 -14.13 14.63
C ALA A 195 -3.38 -13.14 14.16
N LYS A 196 -3.30 -12.65 12.91
CA LYS A 196 -4.11 -11.55 12.35
C LYS A 196 -4.13 -10.27 13.20
N ARG A 197 -3.14 -10.12 14.07
CA ARG A 197 -3.03 -9.02 15.02
C ARG A 197 -1.56 -8.70 15.26
N TRP A 198 -1.26 -7.41 15.34
CA TRP A 198 0.00 -6.92 15.84
C TRP A 198 -0.04 -6.80 17.36
N ASP A 199 0.96 -7.38 18.01
CA ASP A 199 1.24 -7.27 19.43
C ASP A 199 2.76 -7.13 19.57
N SER A 200 3.24 -5.92 19.82
CA SER A 200 4.67 -5.63 19.73
C SER A 200 5.49 -6.40 20.75
N GLU A 201 4.96 -6.66 21.95
CA GLU A 201 5.68 -7.33 23.02
C GLU A 201 5.90 -8.81 22.70
N THR A 202 4.83 -9.51 22.33
CA THR A 202 4.91 -10.92 21.95
C THR A 202 5.77 -11.13 20.70
N LEU A 203 5.64 -10.26 19.70
CA LEU A 203 6.42 -10.37 18.46
C LEU A 203 7.89 -10.06 18.70
N GLU A 204 8.23 -9.07 19.52
CA GLU A 204 9.63 -8.76 19.86
C GLU A 204 10.28 -9.87 20.68
N ALA A 205 9.55 -10.52 21.59
CA ALA A 205 10.05 -11.68 22.31
C ALA A 205 10.38 -12.87 21.38
N ILE A 206 9.62 -13.02 20.28
CA ILE A 206 9.87 -14.05 19.26
C ILE A 206 11.02 -13.65 18.31
N GLY A 207 11.10 -12.36 17.96
CA GLY A 207 12.14 -11.84 17.07
C GLY A 207 13.51 -11.71 17.73
N TYR A 208 13.54 -11.49 19.05
CA TYR A 208 14.74 -11.37 19.89
C TYR A 208 14.59 -12.29 21.09
N PRO A 209 14.69 -13.62 20.90
CA PRO A 209 14.79 -14.52 22.04
C PRO A 209 16.02 -14.08 22.84
N SER A 210 15.79 -13.53 24.02
CA SER A 210 16.84 -13.06 24.93
C SER A 210 17.78 -14.22 25.20
N SER A 211 19.01 -14.13 24.68
CA SER A 211 20.14 -14.99 25.02
C SER A 211 20.55 -14.83 26.47
#